data_AF-A0A350EUR0-F1
#
_entry.id   AF-A0A350EUR0-F1
#
_cell.length_a   1.000
_cell.length_b   1.000
_cell.length_c   1.000
_cell.angle_alpha   90.00
_cell.angle_beta   90.00
_cell.angle_gamma   90.00
#
_symmetry.space_group_name_H-M   'P 1'
#
loop_
_entity.id
_entity.type
_entity.pdbx_description
1 polymer ?
#
loop_
_entity_poly.entity_id
_entity_poly.type
_entity_poly.pdbx_seq_one_letter_code
_entity_poly.pdbx_strand_id
1 'polypeptide(L)'
;MIKRTLCSLTAALVLAAQPSAGAATAPVLDWHFSGTEALTKSQPEALLVKSGQLQEWGSFSIQIKNQFNRHLPALLGLAGDNGTAVGSIIRPLLDDLQRFESAGHVEGERIPGASWVLAIRLNEDGISRWRGELFNLGRQLKLDEPAALSVKGVSGWKIPSTQQMRGFEFATAGDWLVAGDSFREGTKAAAWLQSLVREKRPVAALEEEWLKLDFNPAALGWPLATPVTGPISRVEASWSWQGADVRSQGTLTVASLGGVDDARWSTPKGIIRDPLVSFTAIRGMKSFLAGLEAFKGIDKAAMPDQWFSWAREDVVFINDFALPVRDEAAMFAHLERSVPAAYNDWIMSVSLGQWLSATNSSRILWRGLPVFVPYLEPIRDGEQGYLRGGVFPLIENEEGKPAPEQLYQQFEGRRQLLYYDWEITALRLGAFRQMQPFSQLISPTAPDREGANGGAWLAAIQNQLGNSITEATKEGENRVTFTRRSPLGMTGIELWLFTRWLDSSEFPEFPYAMPRPGQRTGLPVPDAGDGSTAAPAKRVRP
;
A
#
# COMPACT_ATOMS: atom_id res chain seq x y z
N MET A 1 0.26 20.77 5.02
CA MET A 1 1.61 20.19 5.11
C MET A 1 1.80 19.31 6.34
N ILE A 2 1.06 19.52 7.43
CA ILE A 2 0.89 18.58 8.56
C ILE A 2 -0.24 17.58 8.20
N LYS A 3 -0.13 16.96 7.03
CA LYS A 3 -0.91 15.76 6.64
C LYS A 3 -0.17 14.48 7.08
N ARG A 4 1.01 14.62 7.71
CA ARG A 4 2.17 13.76 7.49
C ARG A 4 2.75 13.01 8.69
N THR A 5 2.35 13.26 9.93
CA THR A 5 3.23 12.91 11.06
C THR A 5 2.62 12.04 12.16
N LEU A 6 1.33 11.70 12.13
CA LEU A 6 0.74 10.86 13.18
C LEU A 6 0.45 9.40 12.78
N CYS A 7 0.50 9.07 11.49
CA CYS A 7 0.40 7.68 11.03
C CYS A 7 1.78 6.98 10.93
N SER A 8 2.84 7.61 11.45
CA SER A 8 4.25 7.32 11.12
C SER A 8 4.82 6.00 11.64
N LEU A 9 4.06 5.17 12.37
CA LEU A 9 4.51 3.83 12.79
C LEU A 9 3.70 2.68 12.20
N THR A 10 2.62 2.99 11.46
CA THR A 10 1.78 1.96 10.79
C THR A 10 1.22 2.39 9.43
N ALA A 11 1.57 3.58 8.92
CA ALA A 11 1.24 4.01 7.57
C ALA A 11 2.48 4.57 6.87
N ALA A 12 3.37 3.67 6.46
CA ALA A 12 4.28 3.94 5.35
C ALA A 12 3.57 3.66 4.03
N LEU A 13 2.42 4.31 3.77
CA LEU A 13 1.79 4.39 2.46
C LEU A 13 0.86 5.62 2.45
N VAL A 14 0.99 6.42 1.41
CA VAL A 14 0.24 7.65 1.11
C VAL A 14 0.66 8.88 1.91
N LEU A 15 1.68 9.60 1.41
CA LEU A 15 1.79 11.03 1.62
C LEU A 15 1.95 11.77 0.29
N ALA A 16 0.81 12.15 -0.28
CA ALA A 16 0.72 13.03 -1.44
C ALA A 16 1.66 14.24 -1.30
N ALA A 17 2.70 14.31 -2.15
CA ALA A 17 3.35 15.55 -2.53
C ALA A 17 3.02 15.78 -4.01
N GLN A 18 2.90 17.04 -4.41
CA GLN A 18 2.54 17.40 -5.77
C GLN A 18 3.62 16.89 -6.76
N PRO A 19 3.22 16.39 -7.94
CA PRO A 19 4.16 15.88 -8.92
C PRO A 19 5.01 17.02 -9.48
N SER A 20 6.33 16.86 -9.44
CA SER A 20 7.27 17.62 -10.27
C SER A 20 7.29 17.02 -11.68
N ALA A 21 7.00 17.84 -12.69
CA ALA A 21 7.04 17.47 -14.09
C ALA A 21 8.47 17.15 -14.55
N GLY A 22 8.66 16.05 -15.27
CA GLY A 22 9.94 15.74 -15.92
C GLY A 22 10.33 14.26 -15.94
N ALA A 23 9.52 13.42 -16.59
CA ALA A 23 9.95 12.13 -17.13
C ALA A 23 8.98 11.77 -18.27
N ALA A 24 9.44 10.98 -19.25
CA ALA A 24 8.57 10.47 -20.32
C ALA A 24 7.26 9.96 -19.72
N THR A 25 6.11 10.40 -20.25
CA THR A 25 4.80 10.18 -19.63
C THR A 25 4.49 8.70 -19.57
N ALA A 26 4.64 8.11 -18.38
CA ALA A 26 4.18 6.78 -18.07
C ALA A 26 2.68 6.64 -18.41
N PRO A 27 2.21 5.45 -18.83
CA PRO A 27 0.78 5.23 -19.00
C PRO A 27 0.04 5.51 -17.68
N VAL A 28 -1.26 5.79 -17.77
CA VAL A 28 -2.09 5.84 -16.56
C VAL A 28 -2.08 4.47 -15.92
N LEU A 29 -2.28 3.42 -16.72
CA LEU A 29 -2.20 2.02 -16.30
C LEU A 29 -2.05 1.09 -17.50
N ASP A 30 -1.02 0.25 -17.46
CA ASP A 30 -0.86 -0.95 -18.28
C ASP A 30 -0.90 -2.17 -17.36
N TRP A 31 -1.59 -3.22 -17.81
CA TRP A 31 -1.55 -4.52 -17.14
C TRP A 31 -1.50 -5.66 -18.15
N HIS A 32 -0.90 -6.77 -17.74
CA HIS A 32 -0.99 -8.05 -18.43
C HIS A 32 -1.04 -9.16 -17.38
N PHE A 33 -2.12 -9.93 -17.39
CA PHE A 33 -2.37 -11.01 -16.46
C PHE A 33 -2.62 -12.32 -17.21
N SER A 34 -2.01 -13.42 -16.76
CA SER A 34 -2.16 -14.75 -17.40
C SER A 34 -3.53 -15.39 -17.17
N GLY A 35 -4.32 -14.88 -16.19
CA GLY A 35 -5.56 -15.50 -15.74
C GLY A 35 -5.34 -16.53 -14.63
N THR A 36 -6.33 -16.69 -13.75
CA THR A 36 -6.28 -17.64 -12.63
C THR A 36 -6.27 -19.10 -13.08
N GLU A 37 -6.79 -19.43 -14.27
CA GLU A 37 -6.68 -20.79 -14.80
C GLU A 37 -5.23 -21.19 -15.08
N ALA A 38 -4.48 -20.31 -15.73
CA ALA A 38 -3.06 -20.53 -15.99
C ALA A 38 -2.28 -20.56 -14.67
N LEU A 39 -2.60 -19.64 -13.76
CA LEU A 39 -1.98 -19.56 -12.44
C LEU A 39 -2.16 -20.86 -11.64
N THR A 40 -3.39 -21.38 -11.57
CA THR A 40 -3.75 -22.62 -10.87
C THR A 40 -3.03 -23.83 -11.46
N LYS A 41 -2.90 -23.90 -12.79
CA LYS A 41 -2.17 -24.98 -13.47
C LYS A 41 -0.66 -24.91 -13.21
N SER A 42 -0.10 -23.71 -13.11
CA SER A 42 1.35 -23.51 -12.96
C SER A 42 1.89 -23.86 -11.57
N GLN A 43 1.14 -23.54 -10.49
CA GLN A 43 1.54 -23.84 -9.10
C GLN A 43 0.31 -24.18 -8.23
N PRO A 44 -0.28 -25.38 -8.38
CA PRO A 44 -1.49 -25.76 -7.64
C PRO A 44 -1.27 -25.81 -6.12
N GLU A 45 -0.05 -26.06 -5.67
CA GLU A 45 0.29 -26.20 -4.25
C GLU A 45 0.57 -24.86 -3.53
N ALA A 46 0.74 -23.77 -4.30
CA ALA A 46 1.04 -22.46 -3.74
C ALA A 46 -0.11 -21.93 -2.89
N LEU A 47 0.22 -21.24 -1.79
CA LEU A 47 -0.80 -20.71 -0.87
C LEU A 47 -1.75 -19.73 -1.58
N LEU A 48 -1.24 -18.93 -2.52
CA LEU A 48 -2.07 -18.03 -3.34
C LEU A 48 -3.18 -18.80 -4.08
N VAL A 49 -2.85 -19.95 -4.67
CA VAL A 49 -3.83 -20.80 -5.37
C VAL A 49 -4.78 -21.48 -4.40
N LYS A 50 -4.26 -22.08 -3.32
CA LYS A 50 -5.08 -22.74 -2.28
C LYS A 50 -6.05 -21.77 -1.61
N SER A 51 -5.62 -20.54 -1.34
CA SER A 51 -6.47 -19.50 -0.78
C SER A 51 -7.67 -19.21 -1.67
N GLY A 52 -7.50 -19.32 -2.99
CA GLY A 52 -8.54 -19.15 -4.00
C GLY A 52 -9.61 -20.25 -4.01
N GLN A 53 -9.36 -21.37 -3.33
CA GLN A 53 -10.26 -22.52 -3.22
C GLN A 53 -11.07 -22.52 -1.92
N LEU A 54 -10.76 -21.61 -0.99
CA LEU A 54 -11.46 -21.47 0.27
C LEU A 54 -12.86 -20.89 0.06
N GLN A 55 -13.82 -21.33 0.89
CA GLN A 55 -15.19 -20.81 0.86
C GLN A 55 -15.21 -19.30 1.15
N GLU A 56 -14.38 -18.86 2.10
CA GLU A 56 -14.25 -17.46 2.50
C GLU A 56 -13.74 -16.59 1.35
N TRP A 57 -12.83 -17.12 0.52
CA TRP A 57 -12.41 -16.44 -0.71
C TRP A 57 -13.56 -16.34 -1.71
N GLY A 58 -14.38 -17.37 -1.85
CA GLY A 58 -15.58 -17.32 -2.72
C GLY A 58 -16.47 -16.11 -2.38
N SER A 59 -16.80 -15.94 -1.10
CA SER A 59 -17.59 -14.80 -0.61
C SER A 59 -16.85 -13.47 -0.79
N PHE A 60 -15.57 -13.42 -0.44
CA PHE A 60 -14.78 -12.18 -0.56
C PHE A 60 -14.56 -11.76 -2.02
N SER A 61 -14.31 -12.70 -2.92
CA SER A 61 -14.18 -12.44 -4.36
C SER A 61 -15.47 -11.86 -4.96
N ILE A 62 -16.64 -12.39 -4.56
CA ILE A 62 -17.94 -11.83 -4.98
C ILE A 62 -18.06 -10.38 -4.49
N GLN A 63 -17.70 -10.09 -3.23
CA GLN A 63 -17.71 -8.72 -2.70
C GLN A 63 -16.78 -7.79 -3.50
N ILE A 64 -15.54 -8.20 -3.76
CA ILE A 64 -14.57 -7.42 -4.55
C ILE A 64 -15.17 -7.08 -5.91
N LYS A 65 -15.67 -8.08 -6.62
CA LYS A 65 -16.26 -7.88 -7.95
C LYS A 65 -17.49 -6.97 -7.91
N ASN A 66 -18.34 -7.11 -6.90
CA ASN A 66 -19.50 -6.24 -6.73
C ASN A 66 -19.10 -4.77 -6.48
N GLN A 67 -17.98 -4.53 -5.80
CA GLN A 67 -17.46 -3.17 -5.61
C GLN A 67 -16.89 -2.60 -6.89
N PHE A 68 -15.99 -3.32 -7.57
CA PHE A 68 -15.46 -2.87 -8.87
C PHE A 68 -16.59 -2.63 -9.88
N ASN A 69 -17.62 -3.47 -9.89
CA ASN A 69 -18.77 -3.31 -10.77
C ASN A 69 -19.55 -1.99 -10.55
N ARG A 70 -19.53 -1.43 -9.34
CA ARG A 70 -20.18 -0.14 -9.05
C ARG A 70 -19.39 1.07 -9.54
N HIS A 71 -18.06 0.98 -9.55
CA HIS A 71 -17.18 2.12 -9.83
C HIS A 71 -16.57 2.09 -11.23
N LEU A 72 -16.33 0.90 -11.81
CA LEU A 72 -15.73 0.73 -13.12
C LEU A 72 -16.52 1.38 -14.28
N PRO A 73 -17.87 1.35 -14.34
CA PRO A 73 -18.59 2.06 -15.40
C PRO A 73 -18.26 3.56 -15.45
N ALA A 74 -18.22 4.23 -14.30
CA ALA A 74 -17.88 5.65 -14.21
C ALA A 74 -16.42 5.91 -14.61
N LEU A 75 -15.52 5.03 -14.20
CA LEU A 75 -14.10 5.09 -14.54
C LEU A 75 -13.86 5.01 -16.06
N LEU A 76 -14.60 4.15 -16.75
CA LEU A 76 -14.51 3.95 -18.21
C LEU A 76 -15.29 4.98 -19.03
N GLY A 77 -15.97 5.94 -18.38
CA GLY A 77 -16.86 6.89 -19.07
C GLY A 77 -18.12 6.24 -19.65
N LEU A 78 -18.50 5.07 -19.12
CA LEU A 78 -19.68 4.28 -19.48
C LEU A 78 -20.83 4.48 -18.47
N ALA A 79 -20.69 5.40 -17.52
CA ALA A 79 -21.77 5.76 -16.60
C ALA A 79 -22.75 6.71 -17.30
N GLY A 80 -23.98 6.25 -17.53
CA GLY A 80 -25.13 7.07 -17.89
C GLY A 80 -26.27 6.87 -16.88
N ASP A 81 -27.47 7.33 -17.22
CA ASP A 81 -28.68 7.22 -16.36
C ASP A 81 -29.03 5.77 -15.97
N ASN A 82 -28.57 4.79 -16.76
CA ASN A 82 -28.84 3.35 -16.59
C ASN A 82 -27.71 2.58 -15.89
N GLY A 83 -27.12 3.15 -14.83
CA GLY A 83 -25.95 2.56 -14.15
C GLY A 83 -26.10 1.10 -13.68
N THR A 84 -27.32 0.67 -13.32
CA THR A 84 -27.62 -0.73 -12.94
C THR A 84 -27.55 -1.71 -14.10
N ALA A 85 -28.04 -1.35 -15.29
CA ALA A 85 -28.00 -2.20 -16.48
C ALA A 85 -26.58 -2.33 -17.06
N VAL A 86 -25.79 -1.25 -16.99
CA VAL A 86 -24.37 -1.31 -17.36
C VAL A 86 -23.59 -2.22 -16.40
N GLY A 87 -23.90 -2.15 -15.10
CA GLY A 87 -23.33 -3.05 -14.09
C GLY A 87 -23.64 -4.52 -14.33
N SER A 88 -24.81 -4.89 -14.88
CA SER A 88 -25.08 -6.31 -15.19
C SER A 88 -24.22 -6.84 -16.34
N ILE A 89 -23.79 -5.97 -17.26
CA ILE A 89 -22.93 -6.33 -18.40
C ILE A 89 -21.46 -6.40 -17.98
N ILE A 90 -21.01 -5.51 -17.07
CA ILE A 90 -19.62 -5.48 -16.59
C ILE A 90 -19.33 -6.61 -15.61
N ARG A 91 -20.32 -7.10 -14.86
CA ARG A 91 -20.09 -8.16 -13.85
C ARG A 91 -19.47 -9.44 -14.44
N PRO A 92 -19.95 -10.00 -15.56
CA PRO A 92 -19.29 -11.11 -16.26
C PRO A 92 -17.88 -10.78 -16.74
N LEU A 93 -17.61 -9.50 -17.10
CA LEU A 93 -16.27 -9.09 -17.56
C LEU A 93 -15.25 -9.29 -16.45
N LEU A 94 -15.60 -8.92 -15.22
CA LEU A 94 -14.74 -9.10 -14.06
C LEU A 94 -14.45 -10.58 -13.78
N ASP A 95 -15.40 -11.47 -14.04
CA ASP A 95 -15.19 -12.92 -13.90
C ASP A 95 -14.22 -13.43 -14.97
N ASP A 96 -14.38 -13.01 -16.23
CA ASP A 96 -13.53 -13.44 -17.33
C ASP A 96 -12.12 -12.83 -17.24
N LEU A 97 -11.98 -11.55 -16.87
CA LEU A 97 -10.69 -10.89 -16.65
C LEU A 97 -9.88 -11.56 -15.53
N GLN A 98 -10.55 -12.08 -14.50
CA GLN A 98 -9.90 -12.87 -13.48
C GLN A 98 -9.50 -14.25 -14.02
N ARG A 99 -10.36 -14.89 -14.81
CA ARG A 99 -10.18 -16.28 -15.21
C ARG A 99 -9.15 -16.46 -16.33
N PHE A 100 -9.24 -15.63 -17.35
CA PHE A 100 -8.51 -15.76 -18.59
C PHE A 100 -7.39 -14.75 -18.73
N GLU A 101 -6.51 -15.01 -19.68
CA GLU A 101 -5.45 -14.08 -20.03
C GLU A 101 -6.06 -12.76 -20.52
N SER A 102 -5.58 -11.64 -19.96
CA SER A 102 -6.01 -10.31 -20.36
C SER A 102 -4.88 -9.30 -20.30
N ALA A 103 -4.95 -8.30 -21.17
CA ALA A 103 -4.07 -7.16 -21.17
C ALA A 103 -4.88 -5.89 -21.35
N GLY A 104 -4.49 -4.81 -20.68
CA GLY A 104 -5.13 -3.52 -20.84
C GLY A 104 -4.16 -2.37 -20.78
N HIS A 105 -4.59 -1.26 -21.36
CA HIS A 105 -3.83 -0.03 -21.48
C HIS A 105 -4.78 1.15 -21.32
N VAL A 106 -4.39 2.10 -20.49
CA VAL A 106 -5.11 3.34 -20.23
C VAL A 106 -4.13 4.50 -20.38
N GLU A 107 -4.46 5.45 -21.25
CA GLU A 107 -3.64 6.63 -21.54
C GLU A 107 -4.42 7.94 -21.41
N GLY A 108 -3.72 9.00 -21.01
CA GLY A 108 -4.31 10.31 -20.75
C GLY A 108 -3.70 10.96 -19.51
N GLU A 109 -4.14 12.18 -19.18
CA GLU A 109 -3.63 12.88 -17.99
C GLU A 109 -4.23 12.34 -16.68
N ARG A 110 -5.49 11.89 -16.73
CA ARG A 110 -6.28 11.49 -15.56
C ARG A 110 -7.53 10.69 -15.96
N ILE A 111 -8.02 9.87 -15.03
CA ILE A 111 -9.38 9.33 -15.02
C ILE A 111 -10.34 10.28 -14.25
N PRO A 112 -11.56 10.58 -14.75
CA PRO A 112 -12.22 10.08 -15.96
C PRO A 112 -11.82 10.84 -17.24
N GLY A 113 -11.86 10.17 -18.40
CA GLY A 113 -11.57 10.77 -19.72
C GLY A 113 -10.33 10.21 -20.43
N ALA A 114 -9.61 9.29 -19.81
CA ALA A 114 -8.53 8.54 -20.44
C ALA A 114 -9.04 7.69 -21.63
N SER A 115 -8.19 7.51 -22.65
CA SER A 115 -8.40 6.49 -23.70
C SER A 115 -8.00 5.13 -23.16
N TRP A 116 -8.65 4.07 -23.64
CA TRP A 116 -8.44 2.73 -23.13
C TRP A 116 -8.56 1.68 -24.22
N VAL A 117 -7.81 0.60 -24.04
CA VAL A 117 -7.98 -0.65 -24.79
C VAL A 117 -7.82 -1.83 -23.85
N LEU A 118 -8.67 -2.83 -24.05
CA LEU A 118 -8.68 -4.11 -23.35
C LEU A 118 -8.62 -5.22 -24.39
N ALA A 119 -7.74 -6.18 -24.16
CA ALA A 119 -7.70 -7.45 -24.84
C ALA A 119 -7.94 -8.58 -23.84
N ILE A 120 -8.83 -9.50 -24.18
CA ILE A 120 -9.11 -10.68 -23.36
C ILE A 120 -9.15 -11.92 -24.25
N ARG A 121 -8.51 -12.99 -23.77
CA ARG A 121 -8.52 -14.28 -24.43
C ARG A 121 -9.76 -15.07 -24.01
N LEU A 122 -10.56 -15.50 -24.96
CA LEU A 122 -11.83 -16.18 -24.76
C LEU A 122 -11.93 -17.38 -25.70
N ASN A 123 -12.65 -18.41 -25.29
CA ASN A 123 -13.05 -19.48 -26.20
C ASN A 123 -14.17 -18.99 -27.15
N GLU A 124 -14.54 -19.82 -28.13
CA GLU A 124 -15.55 -19.49 -29.14
C GLU A 124 -16.90 -19.07 -28.52
N ASP A 125 -17.38 -19.80 -27.52
CA ASP A 125 -18.60 -19.45 -26.78
C ASP A 125 -18.48 -18.09 -26.07
N GLY A 126 -17.32 -17.83 -25.47
CA GLY A 126 -17.01 -16.57 -24.80
C GLY A 126 -17.02 -15.39 -25.77
N ILE A 127 -16.41 -15.53 -26.95
CA ILE A 127 -16.41 -14.50 -28.00
C ILE A 127 -17.84 -14.22 -28.48
N SER A 128 -18.61 -15.26 -28.78
CA SER A 128 -20.00 -15.14 -29.24
C SER A 128 -20.87 -14.41 -28.21
N ARG A 129 -20.78 -14.80 -26.94
CA ARG A 129 -21.45 -14.14 -25.82
C ARG A 129 -21.05 -12.67 -25.71
N TRP A 130 -19.75 -12.37 -25.67
CA TRP A 130 -19.28 -10.99 -25.49
C TRP A 130 -19.64 -10.07 -26.64
N ARG A 131 -19.66 -10.57 -27.88
CA ARG A 131 -20.18 -9.80 -29.02
C ARG A 131 -21.63 -9.39 -28.80
N GLY A 132 -22.48 -10.29 -28.32
CA GLY A 132 -23.86 -9.99 -27.95
C GLY A 132 -23.97 -8.96 -26.81
N GLU A 133 -23.17 -9.13 -25.76
CA GLU A 133 -23.14 -8.22 -24.60
C GLU A 133 -22.64 -6.82 -24.97
N LEU A 134 -21.66 -6.69 -25.85
CA LEU A 134 -21.17 -5.39 -26.32
C LEU A 134 -22.21 -4.65 -27.18
N PHE A 135 -22.94 -5.35 -28.04
CA PHE A 135 -24.10 -4.74 -28.71
C PHE A 135 -25.20 -4.35 -27.74
N ASN A 136 -25.46 -5.18 -26.73
CA ASN A 136 -26.42 -4.87 -25.68
C ASN A 136 -26.00 -3.62 -24.88
N LEU A 137 -24.71 -3.50 -24.56
CA LEU A 137 -24.12 -2.34 -23.88
C LEU A 137 -24.35 -1.06 -24.68
N GLY A 138 -24.09 -1.08 -25.99
CA GLY A 138 -24.36 0.04 -26.87
C GLY A 138 -25.81 0.52 -26.79
N ARG A 139 -26.78 -0.43 -26.83
CA ARG A 139 -28.21 -0.11 -26.68
C ARG A 139 -28.56 0.45 -25.30
N GLN A 140 -28.03 -0.12 -24.22
CA GLN A 140 -28.28 0.36 -22.85
C GLN A 140 -27.75 1.78 -22.61
N LEU A 141 -26.63 2.10 -23.26
CA LEU A 141 -26.02 3.42 -23.26
C LEU A 141 -26.65 4.40 -24.26
N LYS A 142 -27.68 3.97 -25.03
CA LYS A 142 -28.34 4.76 -26.08
C LYS A 142 -27.36 5.29 -27.13
N LEU A 143 -26.34 4.49 -27.45
CA LEU A 143 -25.41 4.77 -28.54
C LEU A 143 -26.08 4.52 -29.90
N ASP A 144 -25.42 4.96 -30.96
CA ASP A 144 -25.91 4.79 -32.32
C ASP A 144 -25.81 3.33 -32.79
N GLU A 145 -26.46 3.02 -33.92
CA GLU A 145 -26.46 1.67 -34.50
C GLU A 145 -25.04 1.16 -34.80
N PRO A 146 -24.72 -0.10 -34.46
CA PRO A 146 -23.41 -0.67 -34.75
C PRO A 146 -23.10 -0.68 -36.25
N ALA A 147 -21.93 -0.17 -36.60
CA ALA A 147 -21.39 -0.21 -37.96
C ALA A 147 -20.26 -1.23 -38.07
N ALA A 148 -20.20 -1.95 -39.19
CA ALA A 148 -19.06 -2.82 -39.48
C ALA A 148 -17.77 -1.97 -39.60
N LEU A 149 -16.70 -2.45 -38.99
CA LEU A 149 -15.39 -1.82 -38.99
C LEU A 149 -14.36 -2.82 -39.51
N SER A 150 -13.42 -2.35 -40.33
CA SER A 150 -12.24 -3.14 -40.72
C SER A 150 -11.00 -2.30 -40.48
N VAL A 151 -10.14 -2.75 -39.56
CA VAL A 151 -8.89 -2.07 -39.21
C VAL A 151 -7.75 -3.03 -39.42
N LYS A 152 -6.81 -2.65 -40.31
CA LYS A 152 -5.58 -3.41 -40.61
C LYS A 152 -5.83 -4.90 -40.90
N GLY A 153 -6.96 -5.24 -41.54
CA GLY A 153 -7.31 -6.62 -41.92
C GLY A 153 -8.09 -7.41 -40.86
N VAL A 154 -8.40 -6.81 -39.71
CA VAL A 154 -9.26 -7.41 -38.68
C VAL A 154 -10.67 -6.83 -38.81
N SER A 155 -11.67 -7.71 -38.94
CA SER A 155 -13.08 -7.32 -38.91
C SER A 155 -13.55 -7.11 -37.48
N GLY A 156 -14.35 -6.07 -37.28
CA GLY A 156 -14.94 -5.70 -36.00
C GLY A 156 -16.16 -4.82 -36.18
N TRP A 157 -16.53 -4.14 -35.11
CA TRP A 157 -17.67 -3.25 -35.05
C TRP A 157 -17.30 -1.95 -34.35
N LYS A 158 -17.93 -0.88 -34.79
CA LYS A 158 -17.93 0.42 -34.15
C LYS A 158 -19.33 0.72 -33.66
N ILE A 159 -19.45 1.13 -32.41
CA ILE A 159 -20.69 1.66 -31.84
C ILE A 159 -20.44 3.15 -31.57
N PRO A 160 -20.81 4.04 -32.53
CA PRO A 160 -20.55 5.47 -32.40
C PRO A 160 -21.46 6.12 -31.35
N SER A 161 -21.09 7.34 -30.97
CA SER A 161 -21.94 8.21 -30.16
C SER A 161 -22.05 9.56 -30.85
N THR A 162 -23.29 10.02 -31.04
CA THR A 162 -23.64 11.38 -31.45
C THR A 162 -23.98 12.30 -30.26
N GLN A 163 -24.01 11.77 -29.04
CA GLN A 163 -24.31 12.49 -27.80
C GLN A 163 -23.04 12.79 -26.97
N GLN A 164 -23.19 13.31 -25.74
CA GLN A 164 -22.07 13.56 -24.82
C GLN A 164 -21.35 12.28 -24.32
N MET A 165 -21.90 11.09 -24.59
CA MET A 165 -21.30 9.80 -24.21
C MET A 165 -20.18 9.40 -25.19
N ARG A 166 -19.21 8.59 -24.74
CA ARG A 166 -18.19 8.03 -25.62
C ARG A 166 -18.70 6.75 -26.29
N GLY A 167 -18.51 6.65 -27.60
CA GLY A 167 -18.64 5.40 -28.33
C GLY A 167 -17.46 4.47 -28.09
N PHE A 168 -17.55 3.24 -28.58
CA PHE A 168 -16.46 2.27 -28.50
C PHE A 168 -16.40 1.37 -29.74
N GLU A 169 -15.26 0.73 -29.91
CA GLU A 169 -14.93 -0.15 -31.03
C GLU A 169 -14.47 -1.50 -30.47
N PHE A 170 -14.82 -2.59 -31.14
CA PHE A 170 -14.34 -3.92 -30.77
C PHE A 170 -14.13 -4.83 -31.97
N ALA A 171 -13.17 -5.72 -31.89
CA ALA A 171 -12.81 -6.66 -32.95
C ALA A 171 -12.39 -8.00 -32.35
N THR A 172 -12.47 -9.04 -33.17
CA THR A 172 -12.14 -10.41 -32.77
C THR A 172 -11.15 -11.03 -33.75
N ALA A 173 -10.12 -11.70 -33.26
CA ALA A 173 -9.17 -12.45 -34.09
C ALA A 173 -8.65 -13.68 -33.34
N GLY A 174 -8.94 -14.88 -33.85
CA GLY A 174 -8.68 -16.13 -33.13
C GLY A 174 -9.42 -16.14 -31.80
N ASP A 175 -8.70 -16.47 -30.72
CA ASP A 175 -9.24 -16.51 -29.35
C ASP A 175 -9.29 -15.13 -28.68
N TRP A 176 -8.98 -14.03 -29.38
CA TRP A 176 -8.88 -12.71 -28.76
C TRP A 176 -10.06 -11.82 -29.11
N LEU A 177 -10.65 -11.21 -28.09
CA LEU A 177 -11.52 -10.05 -28.19
C LEU A 177 -10.72 -8.82 -27.77
N VAL A 178 -10.70 -7.79 -28.64
CA VAL A 178 -10.11 -6.48 -28.33
C VAL A 178 -11.23 -5.45 -28.37
N ALA A 179 -11.35 -4.65 -27.32
CA ALA A 179 -12.30 -3.55 -27.22
C ALA A 179 -11.58 -2.28 -26.74
N GLY A 180 -11.97 -1.11 -27.25
CA GLY A 180 -11.39 0.17 -26.85
C GLY A 180 -12.25 1.34 -27.28
N ASP A 181 -11.87 2.55 -26.86
CA ASP A 181 -12.60 3.76 -27.26
C ASP A 181 -12.29 4.21 -28.70
N SER A 182 -11.13 3.83 -29.26
CA SER A 182 -10.74 4.17 -30.64
C SER A 182 -9.62 3.29 -31.22
N PHE A 183 -9.84 2.73 -32.42
CA PHE A 183 -8.86 1.97 -33.21
C PHE A 183 -8.19 2.82 -34.31
N ARG A 184 -8.14 4.14 -34.13
CA ARG A 184 -7.43 5.05 -35.06
C ARG A 184 -5.94 4.72 -35.16
N GLU A 185 -5.35 4.99 -36.31
CA GLU A 185 -3.92 4.83 -36.52
C GLU A 185 -3.12 5.68 -35.52
N GLY A 186 -2.06 5.09 -34.96
CA GLY A 186 -1.24 5.70 -33.91
C GLY A 186 -1.69 5.37 -32.48
N THR A 187 -2.88 4.80 -32.26
CA THR A 187 -3.30 4.36 -30.92
C THR A 187 -2.72 2.99 -30.54
N LYS A 188 -2.63 2.70 -29.24
CA LYS A 188 -2.25 1.37 -28.72
C LYS A 188 -3.17 0.27 -29.26
N ALA A 189 -4.47 0.56 -29.39
CA ALA A 189 -5.44 -0.39 -29.89
C ALA A 189 -5.16 -0.80 -31.35
N ALA A 190 -4.84 0.17 -32.22
CA ALA A 190 -4.45 -0.12 -33.60
C ALA A 190 -3.17 -0.97 -33.68
N ALA A 191 -2.20 -0.71 -32.80
CA ALA A 191 -0.99 -1.52 -32.69
C ALA A 191 -1.31 -2.97 -32.27
N TRP A 192 -2.18 -3.17 -31.29
CA TRP A 192 -2.61 -4.52 -30.85
C TRP A 192 -3.33 -5.30 -31.95
N LEU A 193 -4.18 -4.64 -32.74
CA LEU A 193 -4.83 -5.28 -33.89
C LEU A 193 -3.84 -5.68 -34.97
N GLN A 194 -2.80 -4.86 -35.20
CA GLN A 194 -1.72 -5.21 -36.12
C GLN A 194 -0.92 -6.42 -35.62
N SER A 195 -0.59 -6.46 -34.33
CA SER A 195 0.07 -7.62 -33.71
C SER A 195 -0.79 -8.88 -33.79
N LEU A 196 -2.11 -8.78 -33.63
CA LEU A 196 -3.02 -9.92 -33.81
C LEU A 196 -2.94 -10.54 -35.20
N VAL A 197 -2.79 -9.74 -36.26
CA VAL A 197 -2.65 -10.27 -37.62
C VAL A 197 -1.28 -10.93 -37.82
N ARG A 198 -0.21 -10.32 -37.29
CA ARG A 198 1.18 -10.77 -37.53
C ARG A 198 1.61 -11.92 -36.64
N GLU A 199 1.27 -11.84 -35.36
CA GLU A 199 1.76 -12.68 -34.27
C GLU A 199 0.66 -13.55 -33.65
N LYS A 200 -0.60 -13.37 -34.08
CA LYS A 200 -1.79 -14.04 -33.52
C LYS A 200 -2.05 -13.71 -32.05
N ARG A 201 -1.45 -12.62 -31.55
CA ARG A 201 -1.60 -12.11 -30.18
C ARG A 201 -1.55 -10.57 -30.16
N PRO A 202 -2.30 -9.90 -29.26
CA PRO A 202 -2.28 -8.45 -29.16
C PRO A 202 -1.04 -7.94 -28.40
N VAL A 203 -0.54 -8.75 -27.46
CA VAL A 203 0.67 -8.53 -26.67
C VAL A 203 1.51 -9.80 -26.64
N ALA A 204 2.83 -9.63 -26.48
CA ALA A 204 3.75 -10.74 -26.27
C ALA A 204 3.31 -11.57 -25.05
N ALA A 205 3.40 -12.90 -25.12
CA ALA A 205 3.00 -13.77 -24.01
C ALA A 205 3.89 -13.53 -22.77
N LEU A 206 3.33 -13.75 -21.58
CA LEU A 206 4.15 -13.84 -20.38
C LEU A 206 4.83 -15.22 -20.34
N GLU A 207 6.13 -15.24 -20.04
CA GLU A 207 6.92 -16.48 -19.97
C GLU A 207 7.09 -16.94 -18.53
N GLU A 208 7.83 -16.16 -17.73
CA GLU A 208 8.09 -16.47 -16.32
C GLU A 208 7.09 -15.82 -15.37
N GLU A 209 6.62 -14.62 -15.72
CA GLU A 209 5.68 -13.86 -14.91
C GLU A 209 4.24 -14.26 -15.23
N TRP A 210 3.35 -14.03 -14.28
CA TRP A 210 1.91 -14.24 -14.48
C TRP A 210 1.11 -12.94 -14.34
N LEU A 211 1.73 -11.87 -13.82
CA LEU A 211 1.17 -10.52 -13.80
C LEU A 211 2.27 -9.49 -14.06
N LYS A 212 1.97 -8.48 -14.88
CA LYS A 212 2.75 -7.25 -15.05
C LYS A 212 1.85 -6.03 -14.88
N LEU A 213 2.35 -5.01 -14.20
CA LEU A 213 1.72 -3.71 -14.04
C LEU A 213 2.72 -2.60 -14.35
N ASP A 214 2.28 -1.57 -15.06
CA ASP A 214 3.02 -0.33 -15.26
C ASP A 214 2.07 0.85 -15.14
N PHE A 215 2.26 1.72 -14.17
CA PHE A 215 1.31 2.81 -13.93
C PHE A 215 1.95 4.06 -13.35
N ASN A 216 1.28 5.19 -13.59
CA ASN A 216 1.52 6.45 -12.92
C ASN A 216 0.57 6.59 -11.72
N PRO A 217 1.07 6.52 -10.47
CA PRO A 217 0.21 6.57 -9.30
C PRO A 217 -0.60 7.87 -9.20
N ALA A 218 -0.02 9.01 -9.56
CA ALA A 218 -0.72 10.30 -9.52
C ALA A 218 -1.86 10.37 -10.54
N ALA A 219 -1.69 9.80 -11.74
CA ALA A 219 -2.72 9.78 -12.77
C ALA A 219 -3.92 8.88 -12.41
N LEU A 220 -3.69 7.85 -11.58
CA LEU A 220 -4.74 7.01 -10.97
C LEU A 220 -5.46 7.67 -9.79
N GLY A 221 -5.03 8.86 -9.36
CA GLY A 221 -5.55 9.49 -8.16
C GLY A 221 -5.00 8.90 -6.85
N TRP A 222 -3.95 8.08 -6.95
CA TRP A 222 -3.28 7.43 -5.83
C TRP A 222 -1.81 7.90 -5.74
N PRO A 223 -1.55 9.19 -5.39
CA PRO A 223 -0.19 9.69 -5.32
C PRO A 223 0.61 8.96 -4.22
N LEU A 224 1.43 8.00 -4.64
CA LEU A 224 2.28 7.22 -3.77
C LEU A 224 3.56 7.99 -3.44
N ALA A 225 3.97 7.91 -2.18
CA ALA A 225 5.24 8.45 -1.71
C ALA A 225 5.71 7.66 -0.50
N THR A 226 7.03 7.57 -0.32
CA THR A 226 7.64 7.02 0.90
C THR A 226 8.53 8.07 1.56
N PRO A 227 8.85 7.93 2.85
CA PRO A 227 9.85 8.77 3.52
C PRO A 227 11.18 8.86 2.78
N VAL A 228 11.65 7.75 2.20
CA VAL A 228 12.95 7.66 1.53
C VAL A 228 12.92 8.23 0.13
N THR A 229 11.91 7.84 -0.66
CA THR A 229 11.87 8.13 -2.09
C THR A 229 11.17 9.45 -2.42
N GLY A 230 10.39 9.99 -1.48
CA GLY A 230 9.41 11.01 -1.81
C GLY A 230 8.37 10.50 -2.81
N PRO A 231 7.74 11.39 -3.61
CA PRO A 231 6.75 11.02 -4.63
C PRO A 231 7.30 10.03 -5.67
N ILE A 232 6.48 9.03 -5.98
CA ILE A 232 6.75 8.03 -7.02
C ILE A 232 5.97 8.43 -8.27
N SER A 233 6.66 8.61 -9.39
CA SER A 233 6.08 9.04 -10.66
C SER A 233 5.69 7.88 -11.57
N ARG A 234 6.32 6.71 -11.40
CA ARG A 234 6.00 5.49 -12.15
C ARG A 234 6.32 4.26 -11.30
N VAL A 235 5.46 3.25 -11.40
CA VAL A 235 5.67 1.91 -10.83
C VAL A 235 5.60 0.90 -11.96
N GLU A 236 6.68 0.16 -12.17
CA GLU A 236 6.74 -1.00 -13.06
C GLU A 236 6.93 -2.22 -12.17
N ALA A 237 6.03 -3.19 -12.20
CA ALA A 237 6.07 -4.35 -11.32
C ALA A 237 5.63 -5.61 -12.03
N SER A 238 6.21 -6.75 -11.63
CA SER A 238 5.82 -8.07 -12.11
C SER A 238 5.78 -9.08 -10.97
N TRP A 239 4.95 -10.10 -11.16
CA TRP A 239 4.77 -11.20 -10.23
C TRP A 239 5.01 -12.53 -10.93
N SER A 240 5.79 -13.37 -10.29
CA SER A 240 6.16 -14.70 -10.73
C SER A 240 6.16 -15.67 -9.55
N TRP A 241 6.45 -16.93 -9.80
CA TRP A 241 6.62 -17.94 -8.76
C TRP A 241 8.08 -18.05 -8.33
N GLN A 242 8.30 -18.26 -7.03
CA GLN A 242 9.58 -18.70 -6.49
C GLN A 242 9.34 -19.89 -5.57
N GLY A 243 9.36 -21.09 -6.15
CA GLY A 243 8.83 -22.27 -5.48
C GLY A 243 7.32 -22.11 -5.24
N ALA A 244 6.87 -22.34 -4.02
CA ALA A 244 5.46 -22.17 -3.62
C ALA A 244 5.10 -20.72 -3.22
N ASP A 245 6.09 -19.83 -3.11
CA ASP A 245 5.90 -18.42 -2.77
C ASP A 245 5.73 -17.56 -4.02
N VAL A 246 5.15 -16.38 -3.84
CA VAL A 246 5.09 -15.33 -4.84
C VAL A 246 6.37 -14.51 -4.79
N ARG A 247 6.97 -14.30 -5.96
CA ARG A 247 8.02 -13.30 -6.16
C ARG A 247 7.43 -12.06 -6.81
N SER A 248 7.40 -10.97 -6.07
CA SER A 248 7.08 -9.63 -6.59
C SER A 248 8.39 -8.91 -6.88
N GLN A 249 8.52 -8.28 -8.04
CA GLN A 249 9.70 -7.46 -8.35
C GLN A 249 9.30 -6.24 -9.16
N GLY A 250 10.09 -5.18 -9.11
CA GLY A 250 9.75 -3.99 -9.86
C GLY A 250 10.72 -2.84 -9.70
N THR A 251 10.35 -1.74 -10.34
CA THR A 251 11.09 -0.50 -10.42
C THR A 251 10.17 0.66 -10.07
N LEU A 252 10.65 1.54 -9.21
CA LEU A 252 10.02 2.81 -8.85
C LEU A 252 10.84 3.93 -9.49
N THR A 253 10.17 4.79 -10.26
CA THR A 253 10.77 6.06 -10.72
C THR A 253 10.38 7.17 -9.77
N VAL A 254 11.38 7.94 -9.33
CA VAL A 254 11.23 8.99 -8.30
C VAL A 254 11.93 10.26 -8.77
N ALA A 255 11.60 11.41 -8.18
CA ALA A 255 12.19 12.67 -8.63
C ALA A 255 13.71 12.74 -8.43
N SER A 256 14.19 12.32 -7.25
CA SER A 256 15.62 12.22 -6.94
C SER A 256 15.85 11.40 -5.67
N LEU A 257 16.91 10.61 -5.68
CA LEU A 257 17.53 9.93 -4.53
C LEU A 257 18.83 10.65 -4.11
N GLY A 258 18.99 11.91 -4.52
CA GLY A 258 20.08 12.78 -4.12
C GLY A 258 20.01 13.02 -2.61
N GLY A 259 21.08 12.66 -1.89
CA GLY A 259 21.18 12.82 -0.44
C GLY A 259 21.04 11.53 0.37
N VAL A 260 20.75 10.38 -0.25
CA VAL A 260 20.93 9.08 0.42
C VAL A 260 22.42 8.80 0.55
N ASP A 261 22.90 8.71 1.78
CA ASP A 261 24.29 8.41 2.12
C ASP A 261 24.62 6.94 1.83
N ASP A 262 25.84 6.60 1.40
CA ASP A 262 26.28 5.21 1.23
C ASP A 262 26.97 4.65 2.49
N ALA A 263 26.93 5.40 3.60
CA ALA A 263 27.47 5.04 4.90
C ALA A 263 27.18 3.58 5.33
N ARG A 264 28.07 3.03 6.16
CA ARG A 264 27.87 1.71 6.75
C ARG A 264 26.62 1.71 7.63
N TRP A 265 25.93 0.57 7.69
CA TRP A 265 24.82 0.38 8.61
C TRP A 265 25.31 0.45 10.06
N SER A 266 24.70 1.32 10.86
CA SER A 266 24.93 1.44 12.30
C SER A 266 23.84 0.69 13.05
N THR A 267 23.76 -0.62 12.84
CA THR A 267 22.70 -1.47 13.39
C THR A 267 22.83 -1.62 14.91
N PRO A 268 21.74 -1.40 15.69
CA PRO A 268 21.77 -1.48 17.15
C PRO A 268 21.72 -2.93 17.65
N LYS A 269 22.78 -3.71 17.41
CA LYS A 269 22.84 -5.15 17.72
C LYS A 269 22.69 -5.47 19.21
N GLY A 270 23.12 -4.58 20.10
CA GLY A 270 22.98 -4.72 21.55
C GLY A 270 21.58 -4.40 22.09
N ILE A 271 20.75 -3.70 21.32
CA ILE A 271 19.39 -3.30 21.72
C ILE A 271 18.34 -4.30 21.23
N ILE A 272 18.54 -4.91 20.05
CA ILE A 272 17.55 -5.79 19.43
C ILE A 272 17.67 -7.21 20.00
N ARG A 273 16.56 -7.71 20.56
CA ARG A 273 16.48 -9.01 21.23
C ARG A 273 15.40 -9.90 20.65
N ASP A 274 15.66 -11.20 20.65
CA ASP A 274 14.68 -12.24 20.36
C ASP A 274 13.66 -12.41 21.49
N PRO A 275 12.44 -12.93 21.19
CA PRO A 275 12.00 -13.48 19.90
C PRO A 275 11.45 -12.41 18.94
N LEU A 276 12.09 -12.25 17.77
CA LEU A 276 11.64 -11.33 16.72
C LEU A 276 10.55 -11.93 15.81
N VAL A 277 9.57 -11.10 15.45
CA VAL A 277 8.55 -11.43 14.41
C VAL A 277 8.62 -10.51 13.20
N SER A 278 9.34 -9.39 13.31
CA SER A 278 9.71 -8.57 12.16
C SER A 278 10.94 -7.73 12.46
N PHE A 279 11.68 -7.40 11.41
CA PHE A 279 12.79 -6.45 11.43
C PHE A 279 12.83 -5.68 10.11
N THR A 280 12.99 -4.37 10.22
CA THR A 280 13.10 -3.45 9.09
C THR A 280 14.34 -2.57 9.26
N ALA A 281 15.12 -2.42 8.19
CA ALA A 281 16.22 -1.45 8.09
C ALA A 281 15.98 -0.52 6.89
N ILE A 282 16.09 0.78 7.11
CA ILE A 282 15.82 1.81 6.11
C ILE A 282 16.98 2.81 6.09
N ARG A 283 17.36 3.28 4.90
CA ARG A 283 18.34 4.33 4.66
C ARG A 283 17.76 5.43 3.79
N GLY A 284 18.24 6.66 3.94
CA GLY A 284 17.74 7.84 3.23
C GLY A 284 16.67 8.60 4.01
N MET A 285 16.60 8.41 5.33
CA MET A 285 15.60 9.05 6.18
C MET A 285 15.88 10.54 6.45
N LYS A 286 17.10 11.01 6.16
CA LYS A 286 17.56 12.37 6.51
C LYS A 286 16.62 13.46 5.98
N SER A 287 16.27 13.38 4.69
CA SER A 287 15.40 14.38 4.04
C SER A 287 13.98 14.38 4.61
N PHE A 288 13.45 13.20 4.94
CA PHE A 288 12.14 13.09 5.58
C PHE A 288 12.14 13.71 6.97
N LEU A 289 13.13 13.34 7.80
CA LEU A 289 13.23 13.84 9.17
C LEU A 289 13.47 15.34 9.20
N ALA A 290 14.33 15.87 8.34
CA ALA A 290 14.55 17.31 8.19
C ALA A 290 13.29 18.11 7.78
N GLY A 291 12.30 17.44 7.18
CA GLY A 291 11.00 18.03 6.84
C GLY A 291 10.00 18.10 8.00
N LEU A 292 10.30 17.47 9.15
CA LEU A 292 9.44 17.46 10.33
C LEU A 292 9.69 18.72 11.18
N GLU A 293 8.61 19.32 11.68
CA GLU A 293 8.70 20.53 12.53
C GLU A 293 9.59 20.31 13.76
N ALA A 294 9.46 19.17 14.43
CA ALA A 294 10.25 18.84 15.60
C ALA A 294 11.76 18.68 15.32
N PHE A 295 12.16 18.54 14.06
CA PHE A 295 13.57 18.39 13.67
C PHE A 295 14.16 19.69 13.09
N LYS A 296 13.38 20.77 13.00
CA LYS A 296 13.89 22.06 12.54
C LYS A 296 14.94 22.62 13.50
N GLY A 297 16.03 23.15 12.93
CA GLY A 297 17.13 23.71 13.70
C GLY A 297 18.21 22.70 14.09
N ILE A 298 18.02 21.41 13.80
CA ILE A 298 19.09 20.41 13.86
C ILE A 298 19.99 20.58 12.63
N ASP A 299 21.30 20.54 12.83
CA ASP A 299 22.27 20.53 11.73
C ASP A 299 22.04 19.31 10.80
N LYS A 300 22.05 19.55 9.49
CA LYS A 300 21.96 18.49 8.48
C LYS A 300 23.02 17.40 8.67
N ALA A 301 24.21 17.74 9.18
CA ALA A 301 25.27 16.79 9.48
C ALA A 301 24.99 15.91 10.71
N ALA A 302 24.13 16.36 11.62
CA ALA A 302 23.71 15.61 12.81
C ALA A 302 22.41 14.81 12.60
N MET A 303 21.70 15.08 11.50
CA MET A 303 20.44 14.42 11.16
C MET A 303 20.66 12.92 10.86
N PRO A 304 19.91 12.00 11.52
CA PRO A 304 20.02 10.58 11.25
C PRO A 304 19.52 10.25 9.85
N ASP A 305 20.19 9.31 9.18
CA ASP A 305 19.81 8.85 7.83
C ASP A 305 19.32 7.40 7.79
N GLN A 306 19.52 6.66 8.88
CA GLN A 306 19.11 5.26 9.00
C GLN A 306 17.97 5.13 10.01
N TRP A 307 17.12 4.14 9.81
CA TRP A 307 16.03 3.77 10.71
C TRP A 307 15.99 2.26 10.82
N PHE A 308 15.94 1.75 12.04
CA PHE A 308 15.73 0.35 12.34
C PHE A 308 14.43 0.19 13.11
N SER A 309 13.61 -0.80 12.75
CA SER A 309 12.36 -1.13 13.45
C SER A 309 12.28 -2.62 13.68
N TRP A 310 11.70 -3.04 14.80
CA TRP A 310 11.49 -4.45 15.07
C TRP A 310 10.25 -4.67 15.94
N ALA A 311 9.70 -5.87 15.83
CA ALA A 311 8.61 -6.34 16.66
C ALA A 311 8.95 -7.70 17.23
N ARG A 312 8.36 -7.99 18.40
CA ARG A 312 8.60 -9.23 19.14
C ARG A 312 7.32 -10.04 19.25
N GLU A 313 7.48 -11.35 19.42
CA GLU A 313 6.36 -12.28 19.56
C GLU A 313 5.67 -12.16 20.92
N ASP A 314 6.46 -11.88 21.96
CA ASP A 314 6.07 -11.95 23.36
C ASP A 314 5.02 -10.92 23.79
N VAL A 315 4.93 -9.80 23.06
CA VAL A 315 3.99 -8.72 23.36
C VAL A 315 3.39 -8.18 22.08
N VAL A 316 2.08 -8.38 21.96
CA VAL A 316 1.28 -7.85 20.86
C VAL A 316 1.39 -6.31 20.83
N PHE A 317 1.47 -5.73 19.64
CA PHE A 317 1.59 -4.29 19.35
C PHE A 317 2.94 -3.64 19.58
N ILE A 318 3.93 -4.30 20.20
CA ILE A 318 5.28 -3.71 20.24
C ILE A 318 5.79 -3.57 18.83
N ASN A 319 6.11 -2.33 18.50
CA ASN A 319 7.00 -1.97 17.43
C ASN A 319 7.94 -0.93 18.02
N ASP A 320 9.16 -1.35 18.28
CA ASP A 320 10.23 -0.45 18.69
C ASP A 320 11.01 -0.04 17.44
N PHE A 321 11.64 1.13 17.52
CA PHE A 321 12.54 1.62 16.50
C PHE A 321 13.76 2.30 17.12
N ALA A 322 14.81 2.42 16.32
CA ALA A 322 16.03 3.12 16.68
C ALA A 322 16.57 3.94 15.50
N LEU A 323 17.05 5.14 15.83
CA LEU A 323 17.73 6.07 14.91
C LEU A 323 19.17 6.25 15.39
N PRO A 324 20.19 5.82 14.64
CA PRO A 324 21.58 6.08 15.01
C PRO A 324 21.89 7.57 14.92
N VAL A 325 22.43 8.12 16.00
CA VAL A 325 22.79 9.54 16.13
C VAL A 325 24.19 9.66 16.72
N ARG A 326 24.90 10.74 16.40
CA ARG A 326 26.26 10.96 16.90
C ARG A 326 26.30 11.31 18.39
N ASP A 327 25.30 12.06 18.85
CA ASP A 327 25.13 12.48 20.23
C ASP A 327 23.65 12.35 20.59
N GLU A 328 23.31 11.23 21.23
CA GLU A 328 21.95 10.91 21.64
C GLU A 328 21.40 11.88 22.67
N ALA A 329 22.24 12.37 23.59
CA ALA A 329 21.83 13.28 24.64
C ALA A 329 21.48 14.66 24.08
N ALA A 330 22.34 15.22 23.20
CA ALA A 330 22.08 16.50 22.56
C ALA A 330 20.87 16.44 21.62
N MET A 331 20.75 15.36 20.84
CA MET A 331 19.60 15.16 19.96
C MET A 331 18.29 15.01 20.77
N PHE A 332 18.31 14.22 21.84
CA PHE A 332 17.15 14.07 22.72
C PHE A 332 16.77 15.38 23.40
N ALA A 333 17.71 16.14 23.94
CA ALA A 333 17.44 17.44 24.57
C ALA A 333 16.83 18.47 23.61
N HIS A 334 17.11 18.35 22.30
CA HIS A 334 16.39 19.11 21.28
C HIS A 334 14.95 18.61 21.13
N LEU A 335 14.76 17.31 20.86
CA LEU A 335 13.45 16.70 20.61
C LEU A 335 12.51 16.77 21.82
N GLU A 336 13.04 16.69 23.03
CA GLU A 336 12.29 16.82 24.27
C GLU A 336 11.55 18.15 24.37
N ARG A 337 12.13 19.22 23.79
CA ARG A 337 11.51 20.55 23.73
C ARG A 337 10.69 20.74 22.47
N SER A 338 11.19 20.29 21.32
CA SER A 338 10.58 20.60 20.02
C SER A 338 9.36 19.72 19.71
N VAL A 339 9.30 18.46 20.17
CA VAL A 339 8.16 17.56 19.92
C VAL A 339 6.87 18.09 20.56
N PRO A 340 6.84 18.43 21.88
CA PRO A 340 5.65 19.05 22.47
C PRO A 340 5.27 20.37 21.78
N ALA A 341 6.27 21.24 21.53
CA ALA A 341 6.04 22.55 20.90
C ALA A 341 5.46 22.44 19.48
N ALA A 342 5.86 21.43 18.72
CA ALA A 342 5.41 21.23 17.35
C ALA A 342 4.00 20.63 17.25
N TYR A 343 3.59 19.79 18.20
CA TYR A 343 2.44 18.91 18.01
C TYR A 343 1.35 19.01 19.08
N ASN A 344 1.62 19.49 20.29
CA ASN A 344 0.63 19.45 21.37
C ASN A 344 -0.63 20.25 21.07
N ASP A 345 -0.51 21.46 20.50
CA ASP A 345 -1.68 22.29 20.13
C ASP A 345 -2.68 21.51 19.27
N TRP A 346 -2.16 20.80 18.27
CA TRP A 346 -2.99 20.00 17.39
C TRP A 346 -3.52 18.73 18.07
N ILE A 347 -2.67 17.95 18.73
CA ILE A 347 -3.07 16.67 19.38
C ILE A 347 -4.16 16.93 20.44
N MET A 348 -4.02 18.00 21.22
CA MET A 348 -5.03 18.39 22.21
C MET A 348 -6.32 18.84 21.55
N SER A 349 -6.26 19.59 20.43
CA SER A 349 -7.46 20.02 19.68
C SER A 349 -8.31 18.86 19.14
N VAL A 350 -7.71 17.67 19.00
CA VAL A 350 -8.39 16.43 18.56
C VAL A 350 -8.58 15.41 19.69
N SER A 351 -8.35 15.83 20.94
CA SER A 351 -8.53 15.00 22.15
C SER A 351 -7.73 13.70 22.13
N LEU A 352 -6.50 13.74 21.63
CA LEU A 352 -5.57 12.60 21.62
C LEU A 352 -4.48 12.72 22.69
N GLY A 353 -4.69 13.56 23.71
CA GLY A 353 -3.73 13.77 24.78
C GLY A 353 -2.61 14.73 24.41
N GLN A 354 -1.37 14.45 24.84
CA GLN A 354 -0.22 15.32 24.63
C GLN A 354 1.12 14.59 24.86
N TRP A 355 2.19 15.14 24.28
CA TRP A 355 3.57 14.78 24.60
C TRP A 355 4.03 15.48 25.87
N LEU A 356 4.68 14.73 26.76
CA LEU A 356 5.21 15.17 28.05
C LEU A 356 6.63 14.64 28.25
N SER A 357 7.52 15.48 28.76
CA SER A 357 8.79 15.03 29.32
C SER A 357 8.56 14.31 30.65
N ALA A 358 9.21 13.17 30.85
CA ALA A 358 9.19 12.45 32.10
C ALA A 358 10.26 13.03 33.05
N THR A 359 9.86 13.68 34.13
CA THR A 359 10.80 14.38 35.04
C THR A 359 11.79 13.45 35.76
N ASN A 360 11.50 12.14 35.80
CA ASN A 360 12.27 11.15 36.54
C ASN A 360 13.07 10.19 35.64
N SER A 361 13.03 10.39 34.31
CA SER A 361 13.74 9.55 33.33
C SER A 361 13.96 10.35 32.05
N SER A 362 15.09 10.21 31.34
CA SER A 362 15.32 10.86 30.05
C SER A 362 14.42 10.29 28.95
N ARG A 363 13.12 10.62 28.99
CA ARG A 363 12.09 10.10 28.09
C ARG A 363 11.04 11.18 27.81
N ILE A 364 10.55 11.22 26.58
CA ILE A 364 9.27 11.85 26.27
C ILE A 364 8.21 10.78 26.04
N LEU A 365 7.00 11.04 26.55
CA LEU A 365 5.87 10.14 26.51
C LEU A 365 4.66 10.85 25.91
N TRP A 366 3.96 10.19 25.02
CA TRP A 366 2.64 10.63 24.58
C TRP A 366 1.58 10.00 25.48
N ARG A 367 1.02 10.82 26.38
CA ARG A 367 -0.02 10.41 27.32
C ARG A 367 -1.40 10.86 26.85
N GLY A 368 -2.42 10.06 27.14
CA GLY A 368 -3.82 10.34 26.81
C GLY A 368 -4.35 9.61 25.57
N LEU A 369 -3.51 8.80 24.89
CA LEU A 369 -3.99 7.85 23.90
C LEU A 369 -4.70 6.66 24.56
N PRO A 370 -5.74 6.10 23.93
CA PRO A 370 -6.32 4.83 24.35
C PRO A 370 -5.28 3.71 24.21
N VAL A 371 -4.99 3.01 25.31
CA VAL A 371 -4.09 1.85 25.40
C VAL A 371 -2.62 2.13 25.15
N PHE A 372 -2.24 2.96 24.17
CA PHE A 372 -0.84 3.19 23.81
C PHE A 372 -0.16 4.29 24.63
N VAL A 373 1.15 4.15 24.84
CA VAL A 373 1.99 5.20 25.43
C VAL A 373 3.26 5.35 24.58
N PRO A 374 3.15 5.94 23.37
CA PRO A 374 4.32 6.16 22.53
C PRO A 374 5.42 6.91 23.29
N TYR A 375 6.66 6.50 23.07
CA TYR A 375 7.81 7.05 23.78
C TYR A 375 8.99 7.30 22.85
N LEU A 376 9.90 8.16 23.31
CA LEU A 376 11.23 8.35 22.74
C LEU A 376 12.23 8.57 23.87
N GLU A 377 13.41 7.98 23.76
CA GLU A 377 14.49 8.04 24.74
C GLU A 377 15.88 7.99 24.07
N PRO A 378 16.92 8.58 24.68
CA PRO A 378 18.29 8.34 24.28
C PRO A 378 18.81 7.01 24.86
N ILE A 379 19.54 6.26 24.05
CA ILE A 379 20.20 5.00 24.48
C ILE A 379 21.53 4.84 23.75
N ARG A 380 22.44 4.02 24.29
CA ARG A 380 23.71 3.65 23.65
C ARG A 380 23.81 2.16 23.43
N ASP A 381 24.45 1.79 22.33
CA ASP A 381 24.96 0.44 22.07
C ASP A 381 26.47 0.54 21.82
N GLY A 382 27.26 0.17 22.83
CA GLY A 382 28.69 0.47 22.87
C GLY A 382 28.96 1.98 22.81
N GLU A 383 29.76 2.42 21.83
CA GLU A 383 30.08 3.83 21.60
C GLU A 383 29.05 4.55 20.71
N GLN A 384 28.12 3.83 20.08
CA GLN A 384 27.14 4.39 19.16
C GLN A 384 25.89 4.83 19.91
N GLY A 385 25.53 6.11 19.77
CA GLY A 385 24.28 6.68 20.29
C GLY A 385 23.08 6.38 19.40
N TYR A 386 21.91 6.23 20.02
CA TYR A 386 20.62 6.05 19.35
C TYR A 386 19.54 6.87 20.02
N LEU A 387 18.57 7.33 19.23
CA LEU A 387 17.24 7.61 19.74
C LEU A 387 16.39 6.36 19.55
N ARG A 388 15.86 5.82 20.65
CA ARG A 388 14.92 4.69 20.62
C ARG A 388 13.52 5.19 20.90
N GLY A 389 12.54 4.64 20.21
CA GLY A 389 11.14 4.86 20.55
C GLY A 389 10.30 3.65 20.22
N GLY A 390 9.01 3.74 20.52
CA GLY A 390 8.07 2.66 20.26
C GLY A 390 6.69 2.96 20.81
N VAL A 391 5.85 1.92 20.89
CA VAL A 391 4.44 2.03 21.32
C VAL A 391 4.27 1.97 22.85
N PHE A 392 5.17 1.26 23.54
CA PHE A 392 5.14 1.08 24.99
C PHE A 392 6.57 1.13 25.57
N PRO A 393 6.84 1.94 26.60
CA PRO A 393 8.13 1.97 27.27
C PRO A 393 8.23 0.77 28.23
N LEU A 394 8.48 -0.42 27.67
CA LEU A 394 8.62 -1.63 28.47
C LEU A 394 10.00 -1.70 29.12
N ILE A 395 10.06 -2.40 30.25
CA ILE A 395 11.32 -2.76 30.88
C ILE A 395 12.01 -3.75 29.94
N GLU A 396 13.27 -3.48 29.62
CA GLU A 396 14.04 -4.34 28.74
C GLU A 396 14.18 -5.73 29.34
N ASN A 397 14.01 -6.76 28.50
CA ASN A 397 14.41 -8.09 28.88
C ASN A 397 15.92 -8.22 28.60
N GLU A 398 16.75 -7.76 29.55
CA GLU A 398 18.22 -7.85 29.46
C GLU A 398 18.71 -9.30 29.32
N GLU A 399 17.91 -10.28 29.77
CA GLU A 399 18.16 -11.71 29.62
C GLU A 399 17.79 -12.27 28.24
N GLY A 400 17.18 -11.44 27.38
CA GLY A 400 16.83 -11.79 26.01
C GLY A 400 18.06 -12.11 25.18
N LYS A 401 17.99 -13.20 24.40
CA LYS A 401 19.05 -13.55 23.44
C LYS A 401 19.18 -12.41 22.40
N PRO A 402 20.41 -12.02 22.03
CA PRO A 402 20.61 -11.13 20.90
C PRO A 402 19.95 -11.70 19.65
N ALA A 403 19.48 -10.83 18.76
CA ALA A 403 18.96 -11.28 17.48
C ALA A 403 20.03 -12.05 16.67
N PRO A 404 19.62 -13.02 15.83
CA PRO A 404 20.56 -13.90 15.14
C PRO A 404 21.40 -13.13 14.11
N GLU A 405 22.71 -13.40 14.07
CA GLU A 405 23.62 -12.72 13.15
C GLU A 405 23.23 -12.93 11.67
N GLN A 406 22.58 -14.05 11.35
CA GLN A 406 22.07 -14.35 10.01
C GLN A 406 21.07 -13.30 9.51
N LEU A 407 20.33 -12.64 10.41
CA LEU A 407 19.44 -11.53 10.06
C LEU A 407 20.24 -10.34 9.53
N TYR A 408 21.33 -9.99 10.20
CA TYR A 408 22.17 -8.85 9.85
C TYR A 408 22.97 -9.08 8.56
N GLN A 409 23.43 -10.32 8.34
CA GLN A 409 24.13 -10.73 7.13
C GLN A 409 23.33 -10.49 5.84
N GLN A 410 22.00 -10.35 5.92
CA GLN A 410 21.16 -10.08 4.74
C GLN A 410 21.37 -8.67 4.16
N PHE A 411 21.73 -7.69 5.00
CA PHE A 411 21.82 -6.28 4.59
C PHE A 411 23.15 -5.61 4.93
N GLU A 412 23.90 -6.12 5.89
CA GLU A 412 25.22 -5.60 6.22
C GLU A 412 26.18 -5.72 5.03
N GLY A 413 26.98 -4.68 4.79
CA GLY A 413 27.88 -4.59 3.64
C GLY A 413 27.23 -4.19 2.31
N ARG A 414 25.89 -4.25 2.17
CA ARG A 414 25.18 -3.84 0.95
C ARG A 414 24.89 -2.33 0.95
N ARG A 415 25.79 -1.54 0.36
CA ARG A 415 25.70 -0.06 0.35
C ARG A 415 24.58 0.51 -0.52
N GLN A 416 24.19 -0.22 -1.55
CA GLN A 416 23.12 0.16 -2.47
C GLN A 416 21.71 -0.14 -1.92
N LEU A 417 21.63 -0.84 -0.80
CA LEU A 417 20.36 -1.23 -0.18
C LEU A 417 19.76 -0.04 0.58
N LEU A 418 18.55 0.35 0.19
CA LEU A 418 17.77 1.43 0.82
C LEU A 418 16.80 0.90 1.85
N TYR A 419 16.28 -0.31 1.63
CA TYR A 419 15.23 -0.90 2.43
C TYR A 419 15.43 -2.40 2.51
N TYR A 420 15.37 -2.94 3.72
CA TYR A 420 15.26 -4.37 3.99
C TYR A 420 14.15 -4.57 5.01
N ASP A 421 13.29 -5.52 4.75
CA ASP A 421 12.22 -5.91 5.65
C ASP A 421 12.07 -7.42 5.66
N TRP A 422 12.01 -7.99 6.86
CA TRP A 422 11.65 -9.37 7.10
C TRP A 422 10.53 -9.42 8.12
N GLU A 423 9.53 -10.26 7.88
CA GLU A 423 8.50 -10.55 8.86
C GLU A 423 8.00 -11.99 8.79
N ILE A 424 7.52 -12.48 9.93
CA ILE A 424 6.62 -13.62 10.01
C ILE A 424 5.21 -13.09 9.76
N THR A 425 4.72 -13.25 8.53
CA THR A 425 3.51 -12.59 8.05
C THR A 425 2.26 -12.99 8.85
N ALA A 426 2.15 -14.25 9.29
CA ALA A 426 1.05 -14.70 10.16
C ALA A 426 0.96 -13.90 11.47
N LEU A 427 2.10 -13.73 12.16
CA LEU A 427 2.16 -13.07 13.46
C LEU A 427 1.93 -11.56 13.33
N ARG A 428 2.49 -10.95 12.28
CA ARG A 428 2.27 -9.53 11.98
C ARG A 428 0.83 -9.24 11.61
N LEU A 429 0.22 -10.05 10.73
CA LEU A 429 -1.20 -9.95 10.41
C LEU A 429 -2.07 -10.08 11.67
N GLY A 430 -1.76 -11.05 12.54
CA GLY A 430 -2.44 -11.23 13.82
C GLY A 430 -2.36 -9.98 14.70
N ALA A 431 -1.18 -9.36 14.80
CA ALA A 431 -1.00 -8.12 15.56
C ALA A 431 -1.81 -6.95 14.98
N PHE A 432 -1.83 -6.76 13.66
CA PHE A 432 -2.61 -5.68 13.04
C PHE A 432 -4.13 -5.88 13.18
N ARG A 433 -4.62 -7.13 13.06
CA ARG A 433 -6.03 -7.44 13.29
C ARG A 433 -6.45 -7.12 14.73
N GLN A 434 -5.60 -7.42 15.70
CA GLN A 434 -5.86 -7.05 17.10
C GLN A 434 -5.78 -5.54 17.34
N MET A 435 -5.05 -4.79 16.49
CA MET A 435 -4.86 -3.35 16.62
C MET A 435 -6.07 -2.56 16.12
N GLN A 436 -6.91 -3.18 15.28
CA GLN A 436 -8.01 -2.53 14.58
C GLN A 436 -8.96 -1.74 15.51
N PRO A 437 -9.47 -2.27 16.64
CA PRO A 437 -10.35 -1.50 17.52
C PRO A 437 -9.69 -0.22 18.05
N PHE A 438 -8.39 -0.27 18.36
CA PHE A 438 -7.64 0.89 18.84
C PHE A 438 -7.41 1.93 17.74
N SER A 439 -7.22 1.49 16.49
CA SER A 439 -7.14 2.42 15.36
C SER A 439 -8.42 3.25 15.19
N GLN A 440 -9.59 2.63 15.40
CA GLN A 440 -10.89 3.30 15.38
C GLN A 440 -11.07 4.27 16.56
N LEU A 441 -10.43 3.98 17.70
CA LEU A 441 -10.37 4.87 18.86
C LEU A 441 -9.39 6.03 18.70
N ILE A 442 -8.57 6.10 17.64
CA ILE A 442 -7.59 7.20 17.46
C ILE A 442 -7.86 7.99 16.17
N SER A 443 -8.41 7.33 15.15
CA SER A 443 -8.65 7.89 13.83
C SER A 443 -10.12 7.76 13.46
N PRO A 444 -10.78 8.79 12.89
CA PRO A 444 -11.97 8.60 12.08
C PRO A 444 -11.71 7.50 11.07
N THR A 445 -12.55 6.46 11.13
CA THR A 445 -12.42 5.29 10.29
C THR A 445 -13.80 5.00 9.70
N ALA A 446 -13.87 4.80 8.39
CA ALA A 446 -15.08 4.34 7.76
C ALA A 446 -15.45 2.96 8.33
N PRO A 447 -16.71 2.74 8.74
CA PRO A 447 -17.13 1.44 9.24
C PRO A 447 -16.99 0.39 8.14
N ASP A 448 -16.93 -0.86 8.58
CA ASP A 448 -17.06 -1.99 7.66
C ASP A 448 -18.47 -1.98 7.08
N ARG A 449 -18.58 -2.28 5.79
CA ARG A 449 -19.86 -2.51 5.15
C ARG A 449 -20.56 -3.71 5.78
N GLU A 450 -21.89 -3.69 5.78
CA GLU A 450 -22.67 -4.86 6.18
C GLU A 450 -22.32 -6.07 5.31
N GLY A 451 -22.06 -7.21 5.96
CA GLY A 451 -21.66 -8.44 5.28
C GLY A 451 -20.24 -8.43 4.69
N ALA A 452 -19.32 -7.60 5.21
CA ALA A 452 -17.90 -7.63 4.86
C ALA A 452 -17.28 -9.02 5.06
N ASN A 453 -16.49 -9.49 4.08
CA ASN A 453 -15.93 -10.85 4.05
C ASN A 453 -14.39 -10.88 4.14
N GLY A 454 -13.69 -9.75 4.04
CA GLY A 454 -12.23 -9.72 4.04
C GLY A 454 -11.64 -10.24 5.36
N GLY A 455 -12.24 -9.87 6.50
CA GLY A 455 -11.83 -10.37 7.81
C GLY A 455 -11.95 -11.89 7.98
N ALA A 456 -12.98 -12.51 7.41
CA ALA A 456 -13.17 -13.96 7.44
C ALA A 456 -12.12 -14.69 6.58
N TRP A 457 -11.86 -14.16 5.38
CA TRP A 457 -10.80 -14.70 4.51
C TRP A 457 -9.42 -14.61 5.17
N LEU A 458 -9.05 -13.46 5.76
CA LEU A 458 -7.78 -13.32 6.47
C LEU A 458 -7.64 -14.33 7.62
N ALA A 459 -8.73 -14.58 8.36
CA ALA A 459 -8.71 -15.57 9.44
C ALA A 459 -8.41 -16.98 8.93
N ALA A 460 -8.98 -17.36 7.78
CA ALA A 460 -8.81 -18.68 7.18
C ALA A 460 -7.37 -18.94 6.67
N ILE A 461 -6.68 -17.90 6.20
CA ILE A 461 -5.31 -18.02 5.67
C ILE A 461 -4.21 -17.75 6.69
N GLN A 462 -4.51 -17.09 7.82
CA GLN A 462 -3.49 -16.52 8.72
C GLN A 462 -2.40 -17.53 9.12
N ASN A 463 -2.80 -18.73 9.57
CA ASN A 463 -1.85 -19.74 10.08
C ASN A 463 -1.04 -20.44 8.99
N GLN A 464 -1.31 -20.15 7.71
CA GLN A 464 -0.58 -20.69 6.56
C GLN A 464 0.47 -19.70 6.04
N LEU A 465 0.48 -18.45 6.55
CA LEU A 465 1.38 -17.40 6.10
C LEU A 465 2.78 -17.58 6.71
N GLY A 466 3.76 -17.89 5.88
CA GLY A 466 5.17 -17.95 6.23
C GLY A 466 5.85 -16.57 6.29
N ASN A 467 7.14 -16.55 5.95
CA ASN A 467 7.97 -15.36 5.99
C ASN A 467 7.78 -14.50 4.73
N SER A 468 7.73 -13.19 4.92
CA SER A 468 7.92 -12.22 3.83
C SER A 468 9.28 -11.55 3.96
N ILE A 469 9.98 -11.40 2.83
CA ILE A 469 11.24 -10.62 2.76
C ILE A 469 11.08 -9.63 1.62
N THR A 470 11.33 -8.35 1.89
CA THR A 470 11.33 -7.27 0.91
C THR A 470 12.66 -6.55 0.92
N GLU A 471 13.22 -6.32 -0.25
CA GLU A 471 14.44 -5.54 -0.42
C GLU A 471 14.21 -4.45 -1.46
N ALA A 472 14.78 -3.27 -1.25
CA ALA A 472 14.82 -2.22 -2.26
C ALA A 472 16.21 -1.62 -2.38
N THR A 473 16.72 -1.51 -3.60
CA THR A 473 18.06 -1.03 -3.93
C THR A 473 18.01 0.21 -4.80
N LYS A 474 18.94 1.13 -4.55
CA LYS A 474 19.17 2.32 -5.38
C LYS A 474 19.87 1.90 -6.67
N GLU A 475 19.29 2.28 -7.81
CA GLU A 475 19.89 2.13 -9.13
C GLU A 475 19.99 3.50 -9.80
N GLY A 476 21.13 4.17 -9.67
CA GLY A 476 21.28 5.54 -10.18
C GLY A 476 20.58 6.60 -9.31
N GLU A 477 20.24 7.75 -9.91
CA GLU A 477 19.77 8.92 -9.15
C GLU A 477 18.26 9.01 -8.98
N ASN A 478 17.47 8.31 -9.79
CA ASN A 478 16.02 8.49 -9.86
C ASN A 478 15.24 7.17 -9.92
N ARG A 479 15.92 6.05 -9.64
CA ARG A 479 15.35 4.71 -9.78
C ARG A 479 15.67 3.84 -8.57
N VAL A 480 14.63 3.17 -8.07
CA VAL A 480 14.72 2.16 -7.01
C VAL A 480 14.19 0.86 -7.57
N THR A 481 14.95 -0.21 -7.49
CA THR A 481 14.45 -1.56 -7.76
C THR A 481 14.07 -2.25 -6.47
N PHE A 482 13.00 -3.05 -6.50
CA PHE A 482 12.56 -3.82 -5.35
C PHE A 482 12.30 -5.27 -5.73
N THR A 483 12.51 -6.15 -4.77
CA THR A 483 12.16 -7.56 -4.86
C THR A 483 11.55 -8.01 -3.54
N ARG A 484 10.54 -8.86 -3.62
CA ARG A 484 9.89 -9.48 -2.48
C ARG A 484 9.65 -10.96 -2.74
N ARG A 485 9.91 -11.78 -1.73
CA ARG A 485 9.37 -13.13 -1.64
C ARG A 485 8.34 -13.16 -0.52
N SER A 486 7.12 -13.60 -0.80
CA SER A 486 6.09 -13.78 0.22
C SER A 486 5.04 -14.81 -0.20
N PRO A 487 4.29 -15.41 0.75
CA PRO A 487 3.31 -16.45 0.42
C PRO A 487 2.17 -16.00 -0.51
N LEU A 488 1.77 -14.72 -0.42
CA LEU A 488 0.64 -14.14 -1.17
C LEU A 488 1.02 -12.87 -1.98
N GLY A 489 2.30 -12.53 -2.07
CA GLY A 489 2.76 -11.29 -2.72
C GLY A 489 2.69 -10.03 -1.84
N MET A 490 2.08 -10.13 -0.65
CA MET A 490 1.87 -9.05 0.31
C MET A 490 2.40 -9.39 1.72
N THR A 491 2.76 -8.37 2.50
CA THR A 491 3.07 -8.47 3.93
C THR A 491 1.81 -8.44 4.79
N GLY A 492 1.94 -8.68 6.11
CA GLY A 492 0.81 -8.75 7.03
C GLY A 492 0.06 -7.43 7.16
N ILE A 493 0.79 -6.30 7.12
CA ILE A 493 0.18 -4.97 7.11
C ILE A 493 -0.55 -4.68 5.80
N GLU A 494 0.03 -5.09 4.67
CA GLU A 494 -0.56 -4.88 3.34
C GLU A 494 -1.84 -5.69 3.18
N LEU A 495 -1.83 -6.96 3.61
CA LEU A 495 -3.03 -7.82 3.64
C LEU A 495 -4.14 -7.20 4.48
N TRP A 496 -3.80 -6.70 5.69
CA TRP A 496 -4.76 -6.06 6.57
C TRP A 496 -5.32 -4.76 5.96
N LEU A 497 -4.47 -3.88 5.44
CA LEU A 497 -4.91 -2.62 4.82
C LEU A 497 -5.73 -2.87 3.55
N PHE A 498 -5.36 -3.86 2.75
CA PHE A 498 -6.08 -4.25 1.54
C PHE A 498 -7.51 -4.71 1.86
N THR A 499 -7.68 -5.59 2.84
CA THR A 499 -9.04 -6.00 3.25
C THR A 499 -9.79 -4.87 3.89
N ARG A 500 -9.15 -4.01 4.70
CA ARG A 500 -9.81 -2.83 5.29
C ARG A 500 -10.33 -1.88 4.21
N TRP A 501 -9.54 -1.64 3.16
CA TRP A 501 -9.95 -0.82 2.02
C TRP A 501 -11.16 -1.42 1.29
N LEU A 502 -11.14 -2.73 1.03
CA LEU A 502 -12.24 -3.43 0.38
C LEU A 502 -13.47 -3.64 1.30
N ASP A 503 -13.31 -3.74 2.60
CA ASP A 503 -14.43 -3.89 3.53
C ASP A 503 -15.04 -2.52 3.89
N SER A 504 -14.41 -1.41 3.51
CA SER A 504 -14.89 -0.05 3.78
C SER A 504 -16.27 0.23 3.18
N SER A 505 -17.13 0.89 3.95
CA SER A 505 -18.38 1.47 3.44
C SER A 505 -18.15 2.62 2.46
N GLU A 506 -16.96 3.23 2.48
CA GLU A 506 -16.59 4.39 1.65
C GLU A 506 -15.72 4.03 0.44
N PHE A 507 -15.55 2.75 0.13
CA PHE A 507 -14.83 2.32 -1.07
C PHE A 507 -15.33 3.09 -2.32
N PRO A 508 -14.42 3.61 -3.18
CA PRO A 508 -12.99 3.32 -3.26
C PRO A 508 -12.08 4.20 -2.39
N GLU A 509 -12.63 5.06 -1.55
CA GLU A 509 -11.81 5.88 -0.65
C GLU A 509 -11.14 5.02 0.43
N PHE A 510 -9.92 5.41 0.80
CA PHE A 510 -9.18 4.72 1.85
C PHE A 510 -9.86 4.95 3.22
N PRO A 511 -10.07 3.92 4.04
CA PRO A 511 -10.98 3.99 5.19
C PRO A 511 -10.47 4.82 6.36
N TYR A 512 -9.26 5.38 6.29
CA TYR A 512 -8.63 6.12 7.38
C TYR A 512 -8.47 7.59 7.01
N ALA A 513 -8.92 8.48 7.90
CA ALA A 513 -8.78 9.92 7.75
C ALA A 513 -8.20 10.56 9.02
N MET A 514 -7.51 11.70 8.87
CA MET A 514 -7.01 12.44 10.02
C MET A 514 -8.16 12.97 10.89
N PRO A 515 -8.05 12.86 12.23
CA PRO A 515 -8.96 13.54 13.15
C PRO A 515 -8.99 15.04 12.92
N ARG A 516 -10.18 15.65 12.94
CA ARG A 516 -10.34 17.10 12.86
C ARG A 516 -10.78 17.67 14.22
N PRO A 517 -10.38 18.91 14.56
CA PRO A 517 -10.83 19.56 15.79
C PRO A 517 -12.35 19.55 15.92
N GLY A 518 -12.85 19.27 17.12
CA GLY A 518 -14.29 19.24 17.40
C GLY A 518 -15.05 17.98 16.94
N GLN A 519 -14.40 17.01 16.28
CA GLN A 519 -15.05 15.73 15.92
C GLN A 519 -15.17 14.75 17.11
N ARG A 520 -14.51 15.04 18.24
CA ARG A 520 -14.55 14.21 19.45
C ARG A 520 -15.09 15.01 20.62
N THR A 521 -16.38 14.89 20.87
CA THR A 521 -16.99 15.30 22.14
C THR A 521 -17.00 14.08 23.07
N GLY A 522 -16.20 14.09 24.14
CA GLY A 522 -16.45 13.17 25.26
C GLY A 522 -15.29 12.37 25.85
N LEU A 523 -14.02 12.57 25.44
CA LEU A 523 -12.92 12.05 26.26
C LEU A 523 -12.63 13.04 27.41
N PRO A 524 -12.61 12.60 28.68
CA PRO A 524 -12.26 13.45 29.79
C PRO A 524 -10.86 13.99 29.60
N VAL A 525 -10.71 15.32 29.63
CA VAL A 525 -9.40 15.94 29.83
C VAL A 525 -8.95 15.53 31.23
N PRO A 526 -7.78 14.91 31.42
CA PRO A 526 -7.25 14.73 32.76
C PRO A 526 -7.00 16.12 33.33
N ASP A 527 -7.72 16.48 34.40
CA ASP A 527 -7.45 17.71 35.15
C ASP A 527 -5.96 17.73 35.47
N ALA A 528 -5.27 18.76 34.99
CA ALA A 528 -4.00 19.16 35.55
C ALA A 528 -4.29 19.58 36.99
N GLY A 529 -4.16 18.64 37.93
CA GLY A 529 -4.45 18.85 39.33
C GLY A 529 -3.74 20.11 39.84
N ASP A 530 -4.56 21.11 40.14
CA ASP A 530 -4.15 22.36 40.75
C ASP A 530 -3.51 22.04 42.11
N GLY A 531 -2.31 22.56 42.32
CA GLY A 531 -1.58 22.39 43.57
C GLY A 531 -2.29 23.13 44.68
N SER A 532 -3.17 22.47 45.43
CA SER A 532 -3.70 23.04 46.67
C SER A 532 -4.23 21.99 47.65
N THR A 533 -3.44 21.77 48.71
CA THR A 533 -3.82 21.30 50.06
C THR A 533 -4.47 19.93 50.20
N ALA A 534 -3.63 18.90 50.36
CA ALA A 534 -4.04 17.67 51.04
C ALA A 534 -4.19 17.91 52.56
N ALA A 535 -5.42 17.81 53.07
CA ALA A 535 -5.67 17.65 54.51
C ALA A 535 -5.27 16.21 54.94
N PRO A 536 -4.69 16.01 56.13
CA PRO A 536 -4.13 14.72 56.51
C PRO A 536 -5.22 13.73 56.89
N ALA A 537 -5.28 12.60 56.17
CA ALA A 537 -6.11 11.47 56.54
C ALA A 537 -5.54 10.77 57.80
N LYS A 538 -6.39 10.67 58.83
CA LYS A 538 -6.12 9.91 60.06
C LYS A 538 -5.87 8.44 59.73
N ARG A 539 -4.73 7.92 60.18
CA ARG A 539 -4.47 6.47 60.27
C ARG A 539 -5.48 5.85 61.24
N VAL A 540 -6.16 4.81 60.79
CA VAL A 540 -6.72 3.78 61.66
C VAL A 540 -6.11 2.45 61.24
N ARG A 541 -5.35 1.86 62.16
CA ARG A 541 -4.98 0.43 62.23
C ARG A 541 -5.95 -0.22 63.24
N PRO A 542 -6.15 -1.55 63.25
CA PRO A 542 -5.28 -2.63 62.79
C PRO A 542 -5.59 -3.17 61.39
#